data_AF-A0AAW2H907-F1
#
_entry.id   AF-A0AAW2H907-F1
#
_cell.length_a   1.000
_cell.length_b   1.000
_cell.length_c   1.000
_cell.angle_alpha   90.00
_cell.angle_beta   90.00
_cell.angle_gamma   90.00
#
_symmetry.space_group_name_H-M   'P 1'
#
loop_
_entity.id
_entity.type
_entity.pdbx_description
1 polymer ?
#
loop_
_entity_poly.entity_id
_entity_poly.type
_entity_poly.pdbx_seq_one_letter_code
_entity_poly.pdbx_strand_id
1 'polypeptide(L)'
;MKTCAPAEDSKDDRAQRIVPIRPSRRLIDWAVTLTVENIKPYVRNGCLWFAKSRSLKNRKTMFVFAFEESAPIGFCAFRLEGRTCFVYEIHVHPGHRSRQVGTRMLDCVSDHVVGKAEDIALQVHKDNKRAEAFYARYGFVHDHAPEVPSNYNTMRMPLSERTPGCSLHTRITQKYMAHIPWMGSFDDISEFIRIETERAKNAEALKTLARRNTASAHVSFNSHSFPEQNAREHAAASLYVFEEVLLHNAEKLAADVVCEVEKTEDSMPGTDTPQDARGLAAEVATNIPFSGTFISKVFRAAEESNIFEKIREDERSVPLSTQREMTMEINKRLSQVSTEKTHLDKIHVLLKRHSGFSIFVKLFVHKILDQGRLQVTKHPKSYIAYSYIFCTFYSREMMNYFRIKLFTLNAEPLYGVYSTYFGILKLKQNVKEAHAFIASVTGACPSRLSGEVVEWFLTILGSMLATKIPAEFSEVCRAIEHNMLHRLENRACAERIKSATSSLKRAVQ
;
A
#
# COMPACT_ATOMS: atom_id res chain seq x y z
N MET A 1 51.16 0.34 31.39
CA MET A 1 49.90 -0.10 30.74
C MET A 1 49.65 0.80 29.55
N LYS A 2 49.80 0.27 28.33
CA LYS A 2 49.54 1.01 27.09
C LYS A 2 48.03 0.97 26.81
N THR A 3 47.42 2.14 26.68
CA THR A 3 46.04 2.31 26.20
C THR A 3 46.01 2.13 24.68
N CYS A 4 45.32 1.11 24.20
CA CYS A 4 45.00 0.96 22.78
C CYS A 4 43.99 2.04 22.37
N ALA A 5 44.36 2.84 21.37
CA ALA A 5 43.42 3.70 20.67
C ALA A 5 42.44 2.83 19.85
N PRO A 6 41.16 3.22 19.73
CA PRO A 6 40.20 2.51 18.89
C PRO A 6 40.58 2.68 17.42
N ALA A 7 40.51 1.57 16.68
CA ALA A 7 40.74 1.56 15.24
C ALA A 7 39.71 2.46 14.54
N GLU A 8 40.21 3.28 13.60
CA GLU A 8 39.37 4.05 12.68
C GLU A 8 38.63 3.08 11.75
N ASP A 9 37.39 2.76 12.13
CA ASP A 9 36.45 2.01 11.30
C ASP A 9 36.03 2.84 10.07
N SER A 10 35.76 2.11 9.00
CA SER A 10 35.55 2.59 7.63
C SER A 10 34.40 3.61 7.47
N LYS A 11 34.57 4.50 6.49
CA LYS A 11 33.60 5.52 6.01
C LYS A 11 32.36 4.90 5.32
N ASP A 12 31.61 4.02 5.98
CA ASP A 12 30.26 3.64 5.56
C ASP A 12 29.22 4.30 6.48
N ASP A 13 29.05 5.62 6.31
CA ASP A 13 28.26 6.51 7.18
C ASP A 13 26.73 6.31 7.04
N ARG A 14 26.28 5.22 6.40
CA ARG A 14 24.87 4.83 6.32
C ARG A 14 24.48 3.91 7.48
N ALA A 15 24.83 4.31 8.70
CA ALA A 15 24.51 3.54 9.89
C ALA A 15 22.99 3.39 10.05
N GLN A 16 22.49 2.18 9.84
CA GLN A 16 21.09 1.84 10.03
C GLN A 16 20.74 1.84 11.53
N ARG A 17 19.76 2.67 11.91
CA ARG A 17 19.29 2.83 13.29
C ARG A 17 17.95 2.10 13.50
N ILE A 18 17.91 1.19 14.46
CA ILE A 18 16.69 0.45 14.86
C ILE A 18 16.21 1.03 16.19
N VAL A 19 14.99 1.57 16.24
CA VAL A 19 14.49 2.28 17.43
C VAL A 19 13.07 1.85 17.78
N PRO A 20 12.80 1.43 19.03
CA PRO A 20 11.44 1.32 19.55
C PRO A 20 10.89 2.73 19.78
N ILE A 21 9.78 3.08 19.12
CA ILE A 21 9.21 4.43 19.19
C ILE A 21 7.69 4.40 19.26
N ARG A 22 7.11 5.46 19.82
CA ARG A 22 5.70 5.79 19.59
C ARG A 22 5.62 6.61 18.28
N PRO A 23 5.11 6.04 17.17
CA PRO A 23 5.20 6.71 15.88
C PRO A 23 4.29 7.93 15.83
N SER A 24 4.75 8.97 15.13
CA SER A 24 3.91 10.09 14.74
C SER A 24 2.85 9.65 13.72
N ARG A 25 1.82 10.47 13.51
CA ARG A 25 0.82 10.21 12.47
C ARG A 25 1.45 9.99 11.09
N ARG A 26 2.49 10.78 10.75
CA ARG A 26 3.22 10.66 9.48
C ARG A 26 3.92 9.31 9.32
N LEU A 27 4.54 8.80 10.39
CA LEU A 27 5.17 7.47 10.37
C LEU A 27 4.16 6.34 10.28
N ILE A 28 2.99 6.47 10.93
CA ILE A 28 1.90 5.50 10.80
C ILE A 28 1.37 5.50 9.36
N ASP A 29 1.13 6.66 8.77
CA ASP A 29 0.60 6.74 7.40
C ASP A 29 1.63 6.18 6.39
N TRP A 30 2.93 6.43 6.58
CA TRP A 30 4.01 5.78 5.81
C TRP A 30 4.00 4.24 5.97
N ALA A 31 3.88 3.75 7.21
CA ALA A 31 3.82 2.32 7.50
C ALA A 31 2.61 1.65 6.84
N VAL A 32 1.44 2.30 6.84
CA VAL A 32 0.25 1.81 6.12
C VAL A 32 0.52 1.68 4.63
N THR A 33 1.13 2.70 4.00
CA THR A 33 1.47 2.67 2.57
C THR A 33 2.41 1.51 2.26
N LEU A 34 3.51 1.38 3.01
CA LEU A 34 4.48 0.30 2.81
C LEU A 34 3.85 -1.09 2.99
N THR A 35 2.97 -1.26 3.98
CA THR A 35 2.23 -2.51 4.17
C THR A 35 1.33 -2.83 2.98
N VAL A 36 0.56 -1.86 2.51
CA VAL A 36 -0.36 -2.06 1.37
C VAL A 36 0.41 -2.46 0.13
N GLU A 37 1.51 -1.77 -0.18
CA GLU A 37 2.38 -2.08 -1.32
C GLU A 37 2.95 -3.50 -1.24
N ASN A 38 3.48 -3.87 -0.07
CA ASN A 38 4.11 -5.19 0.12
C ASN A 38 3.10 -6.35 0.13
N ILE A 39 1.85 -6.12 0.54
CA ILE A 39 0.83 -7.17 0.65
C ILE A 39 -0.04 -7.29 -0.62
N LYS A 40 -0.10 -6.25 -1.45
CA LYS A 40 -0.89 -6.21 -2.69
C LYS A 40 -0.73 -7.47 -3.59
N PRO A 41 0.46 -8.10 -3.72
CA PRO A 41 0.60 -9.33 -4.52
C PRO A 41 -0.19 -10.53 -3.96
N TYR A 42 -0.43 -10.57 -2.65
CA TYR A 42 -1.01 -11.72 -1.95
C TYR A 42 -2.50 -11.53 -1.65
N VAL A 43 -2.94 -10.28 -1.41
CA VAL A 43 -4.31 -10.00 -0.98
C VAL A 43 -5.01 -9.06 -1.96
N ARG A 44 -6.04 -9.59 -2.64
CA ARG A 44 -6.90 -8.82 -3.55
C ARG A 44 -8.08 -8.21 -2.79
N ASN A 45 -7.83 -7.19 -1.97
CA ASN A 45 -8.88 -6.47 -1.25
C ASN A 45 -8.73 -4.95 -1.43
N GLY A 46 -9.73 -4.31 -2.02
CA GLY A 46 -9.74 -2.86 -2.25
C GLY A 46 -9.75 -2.02 -0.96
N CYS A 47 -10.06 -2.63 0.18
CA CYS A 47 -10.10 -1.97 1.49
C CYS A 47 -8.86 -2.21 2.35
N LEU A 48 -7.76 -2.75 1.79
CA LEU A 48 -6.53 -3.04 2.53
C LEU A 48 -6.02 -1.82 3.31
N TRP A 49 -6.02 -0.65 2.69
CA TRP A 49 -5.56 0.58 3.33
C TRP A 49 -6.33 0.87 4.62
N PHE A 50 -7.67 0.78 4.59
CA PHE A 50 -8.51 1.03 5.76
C PHE A 50 -8.30 -0.01 6.86
N ALA A 51 -8.23 -1.28 6.48
CA ALA A 51 -8.00 -2.37 7.43
C ALA A 51 -6.66 -2.21 8.16
N LYS A 52 -5.58 -1.94 7.41
CA LYS A 52 -4.23 -1.77 7.96
C LYS A 52 -4.08 -0.46 8.74
N SER A 53 -4.68 0.63 8.26
CA SER A 53 -4.73 1.90 9.01
C SER A 53 -5.40 1.72 10.37
N ARG A 54 -6.51 0.99 10.45
CA ARG A 54 -7.17 0.69 11.73
C ARG A 54 -6.32 -0.20 12.63
N SER A 55 -5.68 -1.24 12.08
CA SER A 55 -4.81 -2.14 12.86
C SER A 55 -3.62 -1.41 13.47
N LEU A 56 -2.91 -0.62 12.64
CA LEU A 56 -1.71 0.12 13.07
C LEU A 56 -2.04 1.28 14.01
N LYS A 57 -3.26 1.85 13.97
CA LYS A 57 -3.71 2.90 14.90
C LYS A 57 -4.21 2.36 16.25
N ASN A 58 -4.21 1.04 16.46
CA ASN A 58 -4.61 0.47 17.74
C ASN A 58 -3.61 0.86 18.83
N ARG A 59 -4.11 1.42 19.94
CA ARG A 59 -3.32 1.94 21.07
C ARG A 59 -2.46 0.89 21.78
N LYS A 60 -2.79 -0.40 21.66
CA LYS A 60 -1.99 -1.51 22.22
C LYS A 60 -0.80 -1.89 21.33
N THR A 61 -0.72 -1.35 20.11
CA THR A 61 0.35 -1.67 19.16
C THR A 61 1.61 -0.91 19.52
N MET A 62 2.69 -1.67 19.71
CA MET A 62 4.05 -1.18 19.86
C MET A 62 4.77 -1.26 18.53
N PHE A 63 5.79 -0.41 18.36
CA PHE A 63 6.49 -0.26 17.10
C PHE A 63 8.01 -0.26 17.29
N VAL A 64 8.69 -0.95 16.38
CA VAL A 64 10.12 -0.78 16.10
C VAL A 64 10.23 -0.23 14.68
N PHE A 65 10.97 0.86 14.49
CA PHE A 65 11.27 1.41 13.18
C PHE A 65 12.75 1.29 12.87
N ALA A 66 13.05 0.99 11.61
CA ALA A 66 14.39 1.05 11.04
C ALA A 66 14.53 2.34 10.23
N PHE A 67 15.61 3.08 10.46
CA PHE A 67 15.97 4.28 9.73
C PHE A 67 17.34 4.11 9.08
N GLU A 68 17.48 4.65 7.87
CA GLU A 68 18.79 4.97 7.28
C GLU A 68 18.82 6.50 7.21
N GLU A 69 19.83 7.10 7.85
CA GLU A 69 19.86 8.54 8.14
C GLU A 69 18.59 8.99 8.89
N SER A 70 17.70 9.71 8.21
CA SER A 70 16.42 10.19 8.73
C SER A 70 15.20 9.52 8.07
N ALA A 71 15.42 8.72 7.02
CA ALA A 71 14.35 8.10 6.25
C ALA A 71 13.94 6.76 6.87
N PRO A 72 12.64 6.50 7.09
CA PRO A 72 12.19 5.19 7.52
C PRO A 72 12.37 4.18 6.37
N ILE A 73 13.04 3.06 6.66
CA ILE A 73 13.35 1.98 5.70
C ILE A 73 12.68 0.65 6.06
N GLY A 74 12.10 0.56 7.25
CA GLY A 74 11.32 -0.60 7.68
C GLY A 74 10.61 -0.35 9.01
N PHE A 75 9.65 -1.20 9.32
CA PHE A 75 9.02 -1.21 10.64
C PHE A 75 8.52 -2.60 11.01
N CYS A 76 8.34 -2.81 12.32
CA CYS A 76 7.70 -3.95 12.92
C CYS A 76 6.64 -3.47 13.92
N ALA A 77 5.41 -3.99 13.79
CA ALA A 77 4.27 -3.67 14.65
C ALA A 77 3.84 -4.93 15.42
N PHE A 78 3.82 -4.85 16.75
CA PHE A 78 3.58 -6.00 17.61
C PHE A 78 2.75 -5.65 18.85
N ARG A 79 2.16 -6.68 19.49
CA ARG A 79 1.42 -6.55 20.77
C ARG A 79 1.76 -7.71 21.69
N LEU A 80 1.71 -7.43 22.98
CA LEU A 80 1.73 -8.47 24.01
C LEU A 80 0.29 -8.87 24.34
N GLU A 81 -0.06 -10.14 24.14
CA GLU A 81 -1.38 -10.70 24.43
C GLU A 81 -1.22 -11.93 25.33
N GLY A 82 -1.44 -11.73 26.64
CA GLY A 82 -1.12 -12.74 27.64
C GLY A 82 0.38 -12.99 27.70
N ARG A 83 0.78 -14.26 27.52
CA ARG A 83 2.19 -14.68 27.48
C ARG A 83 2.76 -14.80 26.07
N THR A 84 2.01 -14.41 25.04
CA THR A 84 2.49 -14.44 23.65
C THR A 84 2.66 -13.02 23.11
N CYS A 85 3.77 -12.76 22.43
CA CYS A 85 3.99 -11.54 21.66
C CYS A 85 3.58 -11.77 20.20
N PHE A 86 2.51 -11.13 19.73
CA PHE A 86 2.07 -11.21 18.34
C PHE A 86 2.71 -10.12 17.48
N VAL A 87 3.48 -10.52 16.47
CA VAL A 87 3.96 -9.63 15.40
C VAL A 87 2.90 -9.59 14.29
N TYR A 88 2.22 -8.45 14.17
CA TYR A 88 1.14 -8.27 13.19
C TYR A 88 1.65 -7.84 11.82
N GLU A 89 2.68 -6.99 11.79
CA GLU A 89 3.26 -6.49 10.55
C GLU A 89 4.78 -6.40 10.72
N ILE A 90 5.52 -6.84 9.72
CA ILE A 90 6.94 -6.53 9.57
C ILE A 90 7.22 -6.31 8.10
N HIS A 91 7.74 -5.11 7.80
CA HIS A 91 7.96 -4.68 6.42
C HIS A 91 9.28 -3.96 6.32
N VAL A 92 10.00 -4.28 5.25
CA VAL A 92 11.23 -3.59 4.85
C VAL A 92 11.01 -3.03 3.45
N HIS A 93 11.39 -1.77 3.26
CA HIS A 93 11.36 -1.09 1.98
C HIS A 93 12.10 -1.95 0.94
N PRO A 94 11.57 -2.13 -0.29
CA PRO A 94 12.15 -3.06 -1.27
C PRO A 94 13.65 -2.88 -1.53
N GLY A 95 14.12 -1.62 -1.61
CA GLY A 95 15.53 -1.28 -1.83
C GLY A 95 16.45 -1.53 -0.63
N HIS A 96 15.90 -1.90 0.53
CA HIS A 96 16.65 -2.15 1.78
C HIS A 96 16.53 -3.60 2.26
N ARG A 97 15.92 -4.47 1.45
CA ARG A 97 15.83 -5.90 1.76
C ARG A 97 17.21 -6.56 1.65
N SER A 98 17.34 -7.73 2.28
CA SER A 98 18.59 -8.50 2.33
C SER A 98 19.76 -7.80 3.04
N ARG A 99 19.54 -6.64 3.68
CA ARG A 99 20.52 -5.92 4.51
C ARG A 99 20.32 -6.16 6.02
N GLN A 100 19.81 -7.34 6.39
CA GLN A 100 19.48 -7.74 7.77
C GLN A 100 18.51 -6.83 8.56
N VAL A 101 17.88 -5.83 7.93
CA VAL A 101 16.95 -4.88 8.58
C VAL A 101 15.82 -5.61 9.32
N GLY A 102 15.21 -6.63 8.69
CA GLY A 102 14.15 -7.43 9.30
C GLY A 102 14.63 -8.20 10.53
N THR A 103 15.82 -8.82 10.45
CA THR A 103 16.44 -9.56 11.56
C THR A 103 16.66 -8.65 12.75
N ARG A 104 17.27 -7.48 12.53
CA ARG A 104 17.57 -6.53 13.61
C ARG A 104 16.29 -5.97 14.26
N MET A 105 15.23 -5.76 13.48
CA MET A 105 13.92 -5.38 14.05
C MET A 105 13.33 -6.50 14.91
N LEU A 106 13.40 -7.76 14.47
CA LEU A 106 12.94 -8.90 15.28
C LEU A 106 13.81 -9.11 16.53
N ASP A 107 15.11 -8.87 16.45
CA ASP A 107 15.99 -8.94 17.62
C ASP A 107 15.58 -7.89 18.66
N CYS A 108 15.32 -6.65 18.22
CA CYS A 108 14.82 -5.58 19.08
C CYS A 108 13.45 -5.90 19.69
N VAL A 109 12.51 -6.45 18.92
CA VAL A 109 11.21 -6.90 19.45
C VAL A 109 11.41 -7.97 20.51
N SER A 110 12.24 -8.96 20.20
CA SER A 110 12.46 -10.09 21.09
C SER A 110 13.14 -9.64 22.39
N ASP A 111 14.17 -8.79 22.33
CA ASP A 111 14.80 -8.21 23.53
C ASP A 111 13.78 -7.42 24.37
N HIS A 112 12.84 -6.73 23.73
CA HIS A 112 11.79 -5.99 24.42
C HIS A 112 10.82 -6.88 25.21
N VAL A 113 10.58 -8.12 24.75
CA VAL A 113 9.58 -9.03 25.33
C VAL A 113 10.16 -10.20 26.12
N VAL A 114 11.48 -10.39 26.15
CA VAL A 114 12.11 -11.37 27.06
C VAL A 114 11.69 -11.07 28.49
N GLY A 115 11.29 -12.13 29.21
CA GLY A 115 10.74 -12.05 30.57
C GLY A 115 9.28 -11.60 30.66
N LYS A 116 8.69 -11.11 29.56
CA LYS A 116 7.26 -10.71 29.48
C LYS A 116 6.41 -11.69 28.68
N ALA A 117 7.03 -12.40 27.73
CA ALA A 117 6.39 -13.41 26.89
C ALA A 117 7.15 -14.74 26.96
N GLU A 118 6.43 -15.83 26.76
CA GLU A 118 6.97 -17.19 26.57
C GLU A 118 7.32 -17.44 25.11
N ASP A 119 6.61 -16.82 24.17
CA ASP A 119 6.83 -16.99 22.73
C ASP A 119 6.50 -15.73 21.91
N ILE A 120 7.02 -15.69 20.69
CA ILE A 120 6.63 -14.74 19.65
C ILE A 120 5.87 -15.49 18.57
N ALA A 121 4.69 -15.00 18.21
CA ALA A 121 3.83 -15.57 17.17
C ALA A 121 3.59 -14.59 16.03
N LEU A 122 3.43 -15.11 14.81
CA LEU A 122 3.07 -14.31 13.64
C LEU A 122 2.24 -15.12 12.65
N GLN A 123 1.56 -14.41 11.74
CA GLN A 123 0.84 -15.00 10.61
C GLN A 123 1.49 -14.57 9.31
N VAL A 124 1.81 -15.52 8.44
CA VAL A 124 2.37 -15.29 7.11
C VAL A 124 1.43 -15.82 6.05
N HIS A 125 1.21 -15.07 4.97
CA HIS A 125 0.38 -15.54 3.86
C HIS A 125 1.01 -16.78 3.23
N LYS A 126 0.21 -17.82 2.91
CA LYS A 126 0.70 -19.10 2.38
C LYS A 126 1.55 -18.97 1.11
N ASP A 127 1.23 -17.98 0.29
CA ASP A 127 1.94 -17.67 -0.96
C ASP A 127 3.19 -16.79 -0.76
N ASN A 128 3.43 -16.26 0.44
CA ASN A 128 4.61 -15.44 0.74
C ASN A 128 5.78 -16.30 1.21
N LYS A 129 6.27 -17.16 0.31
CA LYS A 129 7.37 -18.10 0.59
C LYS A 129 8.66 -17.43 1.04
N ARG A 130 8.92 -16.21 0.55
CA ARG A 130 10.07 -15.42 0.98
C ARG A 130 10.00 -15.06 2.46
N ALA A 131 8.85 -14.61 2.95
CA ALA A 131 8.68 -14.26 4.36
C ALA A 131 8.70 -15.52 5.25
N GLU A 132 8.05 -16.59 4.82
CA GLU A 132 8.08 -17.89 5.51
C GLU A 132 9.51 -18.40 5.71
N ALA A 133 10.33 -18.40 4.65
CA ALA A 133 11.74 -18.78 4.73
C ALA A 133 12.56 -17.84 5.62
N PHE A 134 12.27 -16.54 5.61
CA PHE A 134 12.91 -15.57 6.51
C PHE A 134 12.61 -15.88 7.98
N TYR A 135 11.35 -16.16 8.34
CA TYR A 135 10.97 -16.50 9.72
C TYR A 135 11.54 -17.84 10.15
N ALA A 136 11.52 -18.85 9.27
CA ALA A 136 12.13 -20.15 9.55
C ALA A 136 13.62 -20.03 9.90
N ARG A 137 14.38 -19.25 9.12
CA ARG A 137 15.81 -18.96 9.42
C ARG A 137 16.01 -18.22 10.74
N TYR A 138 15.04 -17.40 11.15
CA TYR A 138 15.10 -16.68 12.42
C TYR A 138 14.79 -17.58 13.64
N GLY A 139 14.24 -18.78 13.42
CA GLY A 139 13.89 -19.75 14.46
C GLY A 139 12.40 -19.93 14.70
N PHE A 140 11.54 -19.37 13.84
CA PHE A 140 10.11 -19.65 13.90
C PHE A 140 9.81 -21.04 13.31
N VAL A 141 8.94 -21.78 13.99
CA VAL A 141 8.40 -23.07 13.53
C VAL A 141 6.91 -22.93 13.24
N HIS A 142 6.39 -23.77 12.35
CA HIS A 142 4.95 -23.80 12.10
C HIS A 142 4.21 -24.25 13.36
N ASP A 143 3.20 -23.47 13.74
CA ASP A 143 2.26 -23.89 14.77
C ASP A 143 1.27 -24.85 14.11
N HIS A 144 1.23 -26.10 14.57
CA HIS A 144 0.37 -27.14 14.01
C HIS A 144 -1.08 -26.97 14.51
N ALA A 145 -1.69 -25.83 14.20
CA ALA A 145 -3.13 -25.58 14.31
C ALA A 145 -3.51 -24.39 13.42
N PRO A 146 -4.50 -24.52 12.52
CA PRO A 146 -5.85 -24.91 12.91
C PRO A 146 -6.55 -25.94 11.98
N GLU A 147 -7.59 -26.60 12.52
CA GLU A 147 -8.55 -27.45 11.78
C GLU A 147 -9.35 -26.69 10.69
N VAL A 148 -9.25 -25.36 10.66
CA VAL A 148 -9.99 -24.49 9.73
C VAL A 148 -9.09 -23.98 8.61
N PRO A 149 -9.49 -24.08 7.33
CA PRO A 149 -8.74 -23.53 6.22
C PRO A 149 -8.51 -22.02 6.37
N SER A 150 -7.24 -21.62 6.56
CA SER A 150 -6.80 -20.21 6.54
C SER A 150 -5.87 -19.97 5.35
N ASN A 151 -5.85 -18.75 4.80
CA ASN A 151 -4.86 -18.32 3.81
C ASN A 151 -3.50 -17.97 4.44
N TYR A 152 -3.38 -18.13 5.75
CA TYR A 152 -2.19 -17.81 6.52
C TYR A 152 -1.68 -19.04 7.28
N ASN A 153 -0.35 -19.14 7.35
CA ASN A 153 0.34 -20.05 8.25
C ASN A 153 0.68 -19.28 9.54
N THR A 154 0.34 -19.86 10.69
CA THR A 154 0.82 -19.36 11.97
C THR A 154 2.21 -19.94 12.23
N MET A 155 3.15 -19.09 12.64
CA MET A 155 4.48 -19.52 13.06
C MET A 155 4.80 -18.97 14.45
N ARG A 156 5.48 -19.76 15.26
CA ARG A 156 5.86 -19.41 16.64
C ARG A 156 7.36 -19.62 16.88
N MET A 157 7.93 -18.79 17.73
CA MET A 157 9.31 -18.91 18.19
C MET A 157 9.31 -18.82 19.74
N PRO A 158 9.68 -19.90 20.45
CA PRO A 158 9.79 -19.87 21.91
C PRO A 158 10.91 -18.91 22.35
N LEU A 159 10.68 -18.20 23.45
CA LEU A 159 11.63 -17.26 24.06
C LEU A 159 12.44 -17.89 25.19
N SER A 160 12.04 -19.06 25.70
CA SER A 160 12.73 -19.78 26.78
C SER A 160 14.19 -20.11 26.47
N GLU A 161 14.56 -20.13 25.20
CA GLU A 161 15.92 -20.43 24.74
C GLU A 161 16.75 -19.16 24.44
N ARG A 162 16.23 -17.96 24.70
CA ARG A 162 16.88 -16.71 24.29
C ARG A 162 17.53 -15.97 25.46
N THR A 163 18.86 -15.84 25.40
CA THR A 163 19.62 -14.90 26.23
C THR A 163 19.48 -13.48 25.66
N PRO A 164 19.08 -12.47 26.45
CA PRO A 164 19.01 -11.07 26.02
C PRO A 164 20.32 -10.60 25.36
N GLY A 165 20.22 -9.87 24.25
CA GLY A 165 21.40 -9.30 23.56
C GLY A 165 22.19 -10.29 22.70
N CYS A 166 21.78 -11.55 22.61
CA CYS A 166 22.43 -12.54 21.75
C CYS A 166 21.88 -12.45 20.31
N SER A 167 22.72 -12.02 19.36
CA SER A 167 22.33 -11.89 17.94
C SER A 167 21.93 -13.23 17.32
N LEU A 168 21.14 -13.23 16.24
CA LEU A 168 20.84 -14.46 15.49
C LEU A 168 22.10 -15.21 15.05
N HIS A 169 23.14 -14.48 14.61
CA HIS A 169 24.40 -15.10 14.21
C HIS A 169 25.06 -15.84 15.38
N THR A 170 25.14 -15.19 16.55
CA THR A 170 25.68 -15.81 17.77
C THR A 170 24.90 -17.07 18.16
N ARG A 171 23.57 -17.06 18.00
CA ARG A 171 22.70 -18.21 18.29
C ARG A 171 22.90 -19.38 17.33
N ILE A 172 23.02 -19.09 16.03
CA ILE A 172 23.33 -20.11 15.02
C ILE A 172 24.70 -20.72 15.36
N THR A 173 25.71 -19.90 15.62
CA THR A 173 27.05 -20.38 16.00
C THR A 173 27.03 -21.23 17.27
N GLN A 174 26.32 -20.80 18.33
CA GLN A 174 26.18 -21.58 19.56
C GLN A 174 25.46 -22.92 19.35
N LYS A 175 24.38 -22.94 18.56
CA LYS A 175 23.64 -24.16 18.25
C LYS A 175 24.49 -25.15 17.46
N TYR A 176 25.26 -24.68 16.48
CA TYR A 176 26.19 -25.54 15.75
C TYR A 176 27.37 -26.00 16.61
N MET A 177 27.90 -25.14 17.48
CA MET A 177 28.98 -25.51 18.41
C MET A 177 28.55 -26.58 19.42
N ALA A 178 27.30 -26.57 19.89
CA ALA A 178 26.77 -27.62 20.75
C ALA A 178 26.73 -29.02 20.07
N HIS A 179 26.80 -29.08 18.74
CA HIS A 179 26.78 -30.32 17.96
C HIS A 179 28.16 -30.78 17.47
N ILE A 180 29.25 -30.06 17.79
CA ILE A 180 30.63 -30.42 17.40
C ILE A 180 31.49 -30.53 18.68
N PRO A 181 31.48 -31.68 19.38
CA PRO A 181 32.08 -31.81 20.71
C PRO A 181 33.61 -31.75 20.75
N TRP A 182 34.30 -31.74 19.60
CA TRP A 182 35.77 -31.92 19.54
C TRP A 182 36.58 -30.67 19.17
N MET A 183 35.95 -29.53 18.92
CA MET A 183 36.70 -28.29 18.64
C MET A 183 37.03 -27.54 19.93
N GLY A 184 38.34 -27.45 20.22
CA GLY A 184 38.91 -26.62 21.27
C GLY A 184 38.77 -25.12 20.99
N SER A 185 39.49 -24.31 21.78
CA SER A 185 39.37 -22.85 21.95
C SER A 185 39.13 -21.99 20.68
N PHE A 186 38.76 -20.72 20.87
CA PHE A 186 38.49 -19.77 19.77
C PHE A 186 39.62 -19.65 18.71
N ASP A 187 40.87 -19.95 19.07
CA ASP A 187 42.01 -19.94 18.14
C ASP A 187 41.95 -21.10 17.12
N ASP A 188 41.38 -22.25 17.50
CA ASP A 188 41.17 -23.40 16.61
C ASP A 188 40.14 -23.10 15.51
N ILE A 189 39.23 -22.14 15.76
CA ILE A 189 38.19 -21.71 14.81
C ILE A 189 38.78 -20.85 13.71
N SER A 190 39.63 -19.89 14.07
CA SER A 190 40.28 -19.00 13.08
C SER A 190 41.15 -19.82 12.13
N GLU A 191 41.85 -20.82 12.67
CA GLU A 191 42.67 -21.74 11.89
C GLU A 191 41.82 -22.69 11.03
N PHE A 192 40.69 -23.20 11.55
CA PHE A 192 39.75 -24.01 10.76
C PHE A 192 39.13 -23.23 9.60
N ILE A 193 38.67 -21.99 9.83
CA ILE A 193 38.12 -21.12 8.78
C ILE A 193 39.21 -20.83 7.74
N ARG A 194 40.45 -20.58 8.15
CA ARG A 194 41.60 -20.39 7.25
C ARG A 194 41.84 -21.63 6.38
N ILE A 195 41.87 -22.82 6.99
CA ILE A 195 42.09 -24.11 6.31
C ILE A 195 40.99 -24.40 5.29
N GLU A 196 39.72 -24.22 5.66
CA GLU A 196 38.59 -24.47 4.74
C GLU A 196 38.50 -23.43 3.63
N THR A 197 38.88 -22.17 3.89
CA THR A 197 38.99 -21.13 2.86
C THR A 197 40.12 -21.43 1.86
N GLU A 198 41.24 -21.97 2.32
CA GLU A 198 42.34 -22.45 1.47
C GLU A 198 41.90 -23.65 0.62
N ARG A 199 41.26 -24.65 1.25
CA ARG A 199 40.68 -25.80 0.52
C ARG A 199 39.68 -25.35 -0.53
N ALA A 200 38.89 -24.32 -0.23
CA ALA A 200 37.92 -23.76 -1.13
C ALA A 200 38.57 -23.17 -2.39
N LYS A 201 39.59 -22.32 -2.20
CA LYS A 201 40.37 -21.70 -3.28
C LYS A 201 41.06 -22.77 -4.15
N ASN A 202 41.59 -23.81 -3.52
CA ASN A 202 42.24 -24.92 -4.23
C ASN A 202 41.23 -25.75 -5.04
N ALA A 203 40.02 -26.00 -4.50
CA ALA A 203 38.95 -26.69 -5.22
C ALA A 203 38.42 -25.87 -6.42
N GLU A 204 38.30 -24.55 -6.27
CA GLU A 204 37.92 -23.63 -7.35
C GLU A 204 39.00 -23.60 -8.46
N ALA A 205 40.28 -23.54 -8.07
CA ALA A 205 41.40 -23.61 -9.00
C ALA A 205 41.45 -24.96 -9.76
N LEU A 206 41.19 -26.07 -9.07
CA LEU A 206 41.08 -27.40 -9.68
C LEU A 206 39.87 -27.51 -10.62
N LYS A 207 38.71 -26.93 -10.28
CA LYS A 207 37.55 -26.86 -11.18
C LYS A 207 37.85 -26.03 -12.42
N THR A 208 38.55 -24.91 -12.29
CA THR A 208 38.97 -24.07 -13.42
C THR A 208 40.00 -24.80 -14.31
N LEU A 209 40.92 -25.58 -13.71
CA LEU A 209 41.87 -26.43 -14.43
C LEU A 209 41.16 -27.58 -15.16
N ALA A 210 40.19 -28.23 -14.51
CA ALA A 210 39.39 -29.29 -15.08
C ALA A 210 38.51 -28.79 -16.23
N ARG A 211 37.94 -27.58 -16.12
CA ARG A 211 37.18 -26.91 -17.20
C ARG A 211 38.06 -26.57 -18.42
N ARG A 212 39.34 -26.23 -18.20
CA ARG A 212 40.30 -26.04 -19.30
C ARG A 212 40.66 -27.36 -19.99
N ASN A 213 40.77 -28.46 -19.25
CA ASN A 213 41.14 -29.76 -19.81
C ASN A 213 39.95 -30.53 -20.43
N THR A 214 38.72 -30.29 -19.98
CA THR A 214 37.49 -30.90 -20.56
C THR A 214 37.05 -30.26 -21.88
N ALA A 215 37.62 -29.12 -22.27
CA ALA A 215 37.45 -28.55 -23.61
C ALA A 215 38.23 -29.31 -24.70
N SER A 216 38.94 -30.42 -24.37
CA SER A 216 39.81 -31.14 -25.32
C SER A 216 39.69 -32.66 -25.36
N ALA A 217 38.67 -33.30 -24.76
CA ALA A 217 38.50 -34.75 -24.94
C ALA A 217 37.05 -35.23 -24.76
N HIS A 218 36.46 -35.75 -25.84
CA HIS A 218 35.27 -36.59 -25.82
C HIS A 218 35.70 -38.06 -25.87
N VAL A 219 35.58 -38.78 -24.75
CA VAL A 219 35.48 -40.25 -24.76
C VAL A 219 34.55 -40.70 -23.62
N SER A 220 33.61 -41.57 -23.98
CA SER A 220 32.62 -42.25 -23.13
C SER A 220 33.22 -43.41 -22.33
N PHE A 221 32.77 -43.68 -21.10
CA PHE A 221 32.54 -45.06 -20.60
C PHE A 221 31.68 -45.13 -19.31
N ASN A 222 31.08 -46.31 -19.15
CA ASN A 222 30.00 -46.74 -18.23
C ASN A 222 30.43 -47.20 -16.82
N SER A 223 29.45 -47.12 -15.89
CA SER A 223 29.07 -48.03 -14.76
C SER A 223 30.10 -48.48 -13.69
N HIS A 224 29.85 -48.19 -12.40
CA HIS A 224 29.17 -49.07 -11.41
C HIS A 224 29.24 -48.51 -9.95
N SER A 225 28.41 -49.10 -9.09
CA SER A 225 27.86 -48.73 -7.76
C SER A 225 28.79 -48.70 -6.52
N PHE A 226 28.52 -47.80 -5.53
CA PHE A 226 28.35 -48.05 -4.06
C PHE A 226 28.15 -46.70 -3.26
N PRO A 227 27.75 -46.71 -1.96
CA PRO A 227 26.53 -46.09 -1.42
C PRO A 227 26.62 -44.56 -1.19
N GLU A 228 25.72 -43.79 -1.81
CA GLU A 228 25.84 -42.33 -1.95
C GLU A 228 24.92 -41.48 -1.07
N GLN A 229 24.09 -42.07 -0.21
CA GLN A 229 22.97 -41.30 0.36
C GLN A 229 23.36 -40.42 1.58
N ASN A 230 24.24 -40.91 2.48
CA ASN A 230 24.68 -40.12 3.64
C ASN A 230 25.78 -39.09 3.32
N ALA A 231 26.59 -39.34 2.28
CA ALA A 231 27.60 -38.38 1.83
C ALA A 231 26.98 -37.21 1.04
N ARG A 232 25.89 -37.45 0.30
CA ARG A 232 25.17 -36.41 -0.46
C ARG A 232 24.48 -35.39 0.44
N GLU A 233 23.95 -35.79 1.59
CA GLU A 233 23.29 -34.85 2.51
C GLU A 233 24.31 -33.97 3.26
N HIS A 234 25.45 -34.52 3.67
CA HIS A 234 26.55 -33.72 4.25
C HIS A 234 27.28 -32.86 3.22
N ALA A 235 27.46 -33.36 1.99
CA ALA A 235 28.04 -32.59 0.89
C ALA A 235 27.10 -31.47 0.44
N ALA A 236 25.78 -31.68 0.40
CA ALA A 236 24.80 -30.65 0.05
C ALA A 236 24.73 -29.52 1.08
N ALA A 237 24.79 -29.85 2.39
CA ALA A 237 24.85 -28.84 3.44
C ALA A 237 26.17 -28.03 3.41
N SER A 238 27.28 -28.68 3.05
CA SER A 238 28.59 -28.01 2.93
C SER A 238 28.70 -27.19 1.64
N LEU A 239 28.14 -27.65 0.52
CA LEU A 239 28.08 -26.94 -0.76
C LEU A 239 27.19 -25.69 -0.67
N TYR A 240 26.12 -25.71 0.14
CA TYR A 240 25.21 -24.58 0.30
C TYR A 240 25.86 -23.39 1.05
N VAL A 241 26.66 -23.67 2.08
CA VAL A 241 27.45 -22.65 2.80
C VAL A 241 28.58 -22.11 1.89
N PHE A 242 29.15 -22.97 1.06
CA PHE A 242 30.21 -22.62 0.12
C PHE A 242 29.73 -21.71 -1.01
N GLU A 243 28.51 -21.89 -1.51
CA GLU A 243 27.88 -21.00 -2.50
C GLU A 243 27.60 -19.60 -1.95
N GLU A 244 27.13 -19.45 -0.70
CA GLU A 244 26.88 -18.12 -0.12
C GLU A 244 28.17 -17.32 0.14
N VAL A 245 29.25 -17.99 0.57
CA VAL A 245 30.55 -17.32 0.80
C VAL A 245 31.21 -16.89 -0.52
N LEU A 246 31.03 -17.66 -1.60
CA LEU A 246 31.49 -17.28 -2.94
C LEU A 246 30.66 -16.14 -3.54
N LEU A 247 29.33 -16.14 -3.37
CA LEU A 247 28.46 -15.06 -3.84
C LEU A 247 28.81 -13.72 -3.17
N HIS A 248 29.03 -13.75 -1.85
CA HIS A 248 29.37 -12.57 -1.07
C HIS A 248 30.73 -11.95 -1.46
N ASN A 249 31.70 -12.77 -1.86
CA ASN A 249 33.02 -12.30 -2.30
C ASN A 249 33.05 -11.86 -3.77
N ALA A 250 32.24 -12.48 -4.64
CA ALA A 250 32.11 -12.07 -6.04
C ALA A 250 31.41 -10.70 -6.18
N GLU A 251 30.40 -10.42 -5.35
CA GLU A 251 29.73 -9.12 -5.30
C GLU A 251 30.65 -7.99 -4.80
N LYS A 252 31.56 -8.31 -3.87
CA LYS A 252 32.58 -7.37 -3.38
C LYS A 252 33.60 -7.03 -4.47
N LEU A 253 34.00 -8.02 -5.28
CA LEU A 253 34.90 -7.80 -6.42
C LEU A 253 34.24 -7.03 -7.59
N ALA A 254 32.92 -7.17 -7.78
CA ALA A 254 32.17 -6.46 -8.80
C ALA A 254 31.91 -4.98 -8.43
N ALA A 255 31.82 -4.67 -7.14
CA ALA A 255 31.66 -3.30 -6.64
C ALA A 255 32.92 -2.43 -6.86
N ASP A 256 34.11 -3.04 -6.87
CA ASP A 256 35.38 -2.33 -7.04
C ASP A 256 35.70 -1.99 -8.52
N VAL A 257 34.94 -2.50 -9.49
CA VAL A 257 35.21 -2.35 -10.94
C VAL A 257 34.33 -1.27 -11.61
N VAL A 258 33.37 -0.65 -10.92
CA VAL A 258 32.36 0.26 -11.52
C VAL A 258 32.53 1.74 -11.14
N CYS A 259 33.67 2.15 -10.60
CA CYS A 259 33.96 3.57 -10.33
C CYS A 259 35.01 4.16 -11.28
N GLU A 260 34.70 4.27 -12.56
CA GLU A 260 35.14 5.40 -13.39
C GLU A 260 34.03 5.74 -14.40
N VAL A 261 34.02 7.00 -14.83
CA VAL A 261 33.08 7.65 -15.78
C VAL A 261 31.80 8.22 -15.13
N GLU A 262 31.89 9.50 -14.71
CA GLU A 262 31.13 10.63 -15.26
C GLU A 262 31.29 11.86 -14.34
N LYS A 263 32.18 12.77 -14.74
CA LYS A 263 32.17 14.18 -14.35
C LYS A 263 31.91 14.97 -15.62
N THR A 264 30.82 15.75 -15.64
CA THR A 264 30.75 17.16 -16.07
C THR A 264 29.29 17.53 -16.31
N GLU A 265 28.80 18.55 -15.63
CA GLU A 265 28.11 19.66 -16.31
C GLU A 265 28.01 20.88 -15.38
N ASP A 266 28.46 22.00 -15.93
CA ASP A 266 28.67 23.29 -15.31
C ASP A 266 27.59 24.27 -15.83
N SER A 267 27.04 25.06 -14.91
CA SER A 267 26.55 26.44 -15.04
C SER A 267 25.77 26.94 -16.28
N MET A 268 24.61 27.60 -16.04
CA MET A 268 24.30 28.99 -16.48
C MET A 268 22.96 29.49 -15.87
N PRO A 269 22.71 30.82 -15.76
CA PRO A 269 21.83 31.42 -14.74
C PRO A 269 20.51 32.03 -15.23
N GLY A 270 19.55 32.12 -14.30
CA GLY A 270 18.79 33.35 -14.00
C GLY A 270 17.56 33.73 -14.83
N THR A 271 16.36 33.43 -14.31
CA THR A 271 15.20 34.35 -14.39
C THR A 271 14.39 34.27 -13.09
N ASP A 272 14.47 35.33 -12.29
CA ASP A 272 13.75 35.47 -11.02
C ASP A 272 12.25 35.63 -11.28
N THR A 273 11.49 34.57 -10.98
CA THR A 273 10.06 34.67 -10.68
C THR A 273 9.86 34.33 -9.20
N PRO A 274 8.92 34.95 -8.47
CA PRO A 274 8.78 34.72 -7.03
C PRO A 274 8.32 33.28 -6.75
N GLN A 275 9.29 32.38 -6.58
CA GLN A 275 9.14 31.00 -6.12
C GLN A 275 9.20 31.01 -4.60
N ASP A 276 8.16 31.44 -3.88
CA ASP A 276 8.10 31.15 -2.42
C ASP A 276 6.69 31.22 -1.81
N ALA A 277 5.71 30.69 -2.54
CA ALA A 277 4.40 30.30 -1.97
C ALA A 277 3.93 28.90 -2.41
N ARG A 278 4.83 28.09 -3.01
CA ARG A 278 4.58 26.66 -3.31
C ARG A 278 4.96 25.78 -2.12
N GLY A 279 4.54 26.17 -0.92
CA GLY A 279 4.58 25.28 0.23
C GLY A 279 3.74 24.05 -0.10
N LEU A 280 4.39 22.88 -0.12
CA LEU A 280 3.86 21.56 -0.46
C LEU A 280 2.44 21.31 0.11
N ALA A 281 1.40 21.72 -0.62
CA ALA A 281 0.08 21.15 -0.44
C ALA A 281 0.18 19.74 -0.99
N ALA A 282 0.32 18.75 -0.09
CA ALA A 282 0.32 17.34 -0.45
C ALA A 282 -0.84 17.10 -1.43
N GLU A 283 -0.52 16.67 -2.65
CA GLU A 283 -1.53 16.46 -3.68
C GLU A 283 -2.57 15.47 -3.14
N VAL A 284 -3.81 15.95 -3.03
CA VAL A 284 -4.93 15.11 -2.61
C VAL A 284 -5.15 14.10 -3.71
N ALA A 285 -4.87 12.82 -3.43
CA ALA A 285 -5.10 11.75 -4.38
C ALA A 285 -6.60 11.63 -4.71
N THR A 286 -6.95 11.86 -5.98
CA THR A 286 -8.31 11.76 -6.51
C THR A 286 -8.46 10.52 -7.38
N ASN A 287 -9.69 10.01 -7.50
CA ASN A 287 -9.97 8.77 -8.23
C ASN A 287 -9.98 8.93 -9.76
N ILE A 288 -10.15 10.17 -10.24
CA ILE A 288 -9.79 10.59 -11.59
C ILE A 288 -8.98 11.88 -11.50
N PRO A 289 -8.13 12.17 -12.49
CA PRO A 289 -7.37 13.43 -12.53
C PRO A 289 -8.29 14.65 -12.67
N PHE A 290 -7.98 15.69 -11.90
CA PHE A 290 -8.65 16.99 -11.92
C PHE A 290 -7.60 18.11 -11.98
N SER A 291 -7.99 19.30 -12.40
CA SER A 291 -7.12 20.47 -12.30
C SER A 291 -6.94 20.89 -10.83
N GLY A 292 -5.75 21.37 -10.47
CA GLY A 292 -5.49 21.86 -9.11
C GLY A 292 -6.40 23.02 -8.69
N THR A 293 -6.85 23.85 -9.64
CA THR A 293 -7.80 24.95 -9.39
C THR A 293 -9.20 24.44 -9.03
N PHE A 294 -9.65 23.34 -9.63
CA PHE A 294 -10.91 22.71 -9.25
C PHE A 294 -10.81 22.05 -7.88
N ILE A 295 -9.73 21.32 -7.62
CA ILE A 295 -9.50 20.67 -6.33
C ILE A 295 -9.42 21.69 -5.20
N SER A 296 -8.61 22.75 -5.32
CA SER A 296 -8.55 23.79 -4.29
C SER A 296 -9.90 24.48 -4.03
N LYS A 297 -10.75 24.61 -5.05
CA LYS A 297 -12.09 25.18 -4.90
C LYS A 297 -13.08 24.24 -4.22
N VAL A 298 -13.01 22.94 -4.50
CA VAL A 298 -13.89 21.92 -3.90
C VAL A 298 -13.43 21.57 -2.49
N PHE A 299 -12.12 21.36 -2.30
CA PHE A 299 -11.46 20.99 -1.05
C PHE A 299 -11.00 22.25 -0.31
N ARG A 300 -11.96 23.11 0.06
CA ARG A 300 -11.67 24.21 0.97
C ARG A 300 -11.41 23.66 2.36
N ALA A 301 -10.15 23.63 2.77
CA ALA A 301 -9.71 23.03 4.04
C ALA A 301 -10.53 23.47 5.27
N ALA A 302 -10.95 24.74 5.33
CA ALA A 302 -11.78 25.26 6.41
C ALA A 302 -13.22 24.70 6.39
N GLU A 303 -13.84 24.59 5.21
CA GLU A 303 -15.18 24.00 5.07
C GLU A 303 -15.13 22.50 5.38
N GLU A 304 -14.10 21.81 4.90
CA GLU A 304 -13.87 20.39 5.19
C GLU A 304 -13.73 20.12 6.70
N SER A 305 -12.85 20.87 7.37
CA SER A 305 -12.59 20.69 8.80
C SER A 305 -13.85 20.89 9.64
N ASN A 306 -14.68 21.89 9.31
CA ASN A 306 -15.92 22.16 10.02
C ASN A 306 -16.90 20.98 9.93
N ILE A 307 -17.11 20.42 8.73
CA ILE A 307 -18.01 19.29 8.50
C ILE A 307 -17.56 18.06 9.30
N PHE A 308 -16.26 17.76 9.26
CA PHE A 308 -15.72 16.61 9.97
C PHE A 308 -15.77 16.77 11.49
N GLU A 309 -15.56 17.97 12.02
CA GLU A 309 -15.70 18.21 13.47
C GLU A 309 -17.16 18.06 13.92
N LYS A 310 -18.13 18.63 13.20
CA LYS A 310 -19.56 18.42 13.52
C LYS A 310 -19.97 16.95 13.51
N ILE A 311 -19.51 16.19 12.51
CA ILE A 311 -19.75 14.74 12.46
C ILE A 311 -19.13 14.04 13.67
N ARG A 312 -17.90 14.40 14.05
CA ARG A 312 -17.21 13.81 15.21
C ARG A 312 -17.87 14.19 16.53
N GLU A 313 -18.40 15.41 16.64
CA GLU A 313 -19.14 15.88 17.80
C GLU A 313 -20.40 15.04 17.98
N ASP A 314 -21.19 14.87 16.92
CA ASP A 314 -22.35 13.97 16.93
C ASP A 314 -21.99 12.52 17.25
N GLU A 315 -20.89 12.00 16.71
CA GLU A 315 -20.41 10.65 17.03
C GLU A 315 -20.10 10.45 18.52
N ARG A 316 -19.73 11.53 19.23
CA ARG A 316 -19.47 11.51 20.67
C ARG A 316 -20.73 11.79 21.49
N SER A 317 -21.61 12.68 21.02
CA SER A 317 -22.76 13.18 21.79
C SER A 317 -24.02 12.36 21.60
N VAL A 318 -24.26 11.79 20.40
CA VAL A 318 -25.45 11.00 20.10
C VAL A 318 -25.28 9.59 20.69
N PRO A 319 -26.25 9.07 21.47
CA PRO A 319 -26.18 7.72 22.02
C PRO A 319 -25.93 6.65 20.94
N LEU A 320 -25.07 5.67 21.25
CA LEU A 320 -24.70 4.63 20.29
C LEU A 320 -25.90 3.81 19.78
N SER A 321 -26.93 3.64 20.61
CA SER A 321 -28.21 3.01 20.22
C SER A 321 -28.90 3.79 19.10
N THR A 322 -29.00 5.12 19.24
CA THR A 322 -29.56 6.02 18.22
C THR A 322 -28.73 6.02 16.94
N GLN A 323 -27.40 6.00 17.05
CA GLN A 323 -26.53 5.90 15.87
C GLN A 323 -26.75 4.58 15.11
N ARG A 324 -26.91 3.46 15.83
CA ARG A 324 -27.20 2.14 15.25
C ARG A 324 -28.58 2.11 14.59
N GLU A 325 -29.61 2.64 15.25
CA GLU A 325 -30.96 2.76 14.69
C GLU A 325 -30.93 3.56 13.38
N MET A 326 -30.29 4.74 13.40
CA MET A 326 -30.15 5.59 12.22
C MET A 326 -29.42 4.86 11.09
N THR A 327 -28.35 4.15 11.40
CA THR A 327 -27.59 3.34 10.42
C THR A 327 -28.47 2.25 9.80
N MET A 328 -29.23 1.51 10.61
CA MET A 328 -30.14 0.45 10.13
C MET A 328 -31.25 1.02 9.26
N GLU A 329 -31.88 2.12 9.67
CA GLU A 329 -32.98 2.74 8.93
C GLU A 329 -32.49 3.31 7.59
N ILE A 330 -31.39 4.06 7.58
CA ILE A 330 -30.78 4.56 6.32
C ILE A 330 -30.44 3.39 5.40
N ASN A 331 -29.79 2.33 5.93
CA ASN A 331 -29.42 1.18 5.13
C ASN A 331 -30.63 0.48 4.53
N LYS A 332 -31.68 0.27 5.32
CA LYS A 332 -32.92 -0.37 4.89
C LYS A 332 -33.59 0.46 3.80
N ARG A 333 -33.86 1.74 4.04
CA ARG A 333 -34.62 2.58 3.11
C ARG A 333 -33.88 2.85 1.82
N LEU A 334 -32.58 3.14 1.89
CA LEU A 334 -31.80 3.38 0.67
C LEU A 334 -31.57 2.11 -0.16
N SER A 335 -31.72 0.91 0.41
CA SER A 335 -31.69 -0.34 -0.37
C SER A 335 -33.03 -0.67 -1.04
N GLN A 336 -34.11 0.04 -0.67
CA GLN A 336 -35.46 -0.14 -1.20
C GLN A 336 -35.84 0.91 -2.25
N VAL A 337 -34.94 1.82 -2.61
CA VAL A 337 -35.23 2.90 -3.56
C VAL A 337 -35.72 2.34 -4.90
N SER A 338 -36.93 2.74 -5.30
CA SER A 338 -37.52 2.45 -6.61
C SER A 338 -37.54 3.71 -7.49
N THR A 339 -38.12 3.64 -8.68
CA THR A 339 -38.32 4.81 -9.55
C THR A 339 -39.63 5.55 -9.28
N GLU A 340 -40.50 5.03 -8.41
CA GLU A 340 -41.83 5.58 -8.16
C GLU A 340 -41.77 6.75 -7.17
N LYS A 341 -42.22 7.95 -7.59
CA LYS A 341 -42.13 9.18 -6.79
C LYS A 341 -42.77 9.05 -5.41
N THR A 342 -43.96 8.47 -5.32
CA THR A 342 -44.70 8.27 -4.05
C THR A 342 -43.88 7.45 -3.04
N HIS A 343 -43.10 6.47 -3.52
CA HIS A 343 -42.21 5.68 -2.68
C HIS A 343 -41.00 6.50 -2.21
N LEU A 344 -40.43 7.35 -3.07
CA LEU A 344 -39.33 8.24 -2.69
C LEU A 344 -39.78 9.25 -1.63
N ASP A 345 -41.00 9.77 -1.74
CA ASP A 345 -41.56 10.69 -0.77
C ASP A 345 -41.79 9.99 0.59
N LYS A 346 -42.21 8.72 0.61
CA LYS A 346 -42.27 7.89 1.83
C LYS A 346 -40.89 7.70 2.46
N ILE A 347 -39.87 7.39 1.66
CA ILE A 347 -38.48 7.27 2.14
C ILE A 347 -38.00 8.59 2.73
N HIS A 348 -38.31 9.73 2.10
CA HIS A 348 -37.96 11.05 2.60
C HIS A 348 -38.56 11.29 3.99
N VAL A 349 -39.87 11.10 4.15
CA VAL A 349 -40.56 11.31 5.45
C VAL A 349 -39.91 10.48 6.56
N LEU A 350 -39.61 9.20 6.29
CA LEU A 350 -39.00 8.30 7.27
C LEU A 350 -37.58 8.73 7.67
N LEU A 351 -36.77 9.18 6.71
CA LEU A 351 -35.39 9.60 7.00
C LEU A 351 -35.31 11.05 7.52
N LYS A 352 -36.33 11.88 7.29
CA LYS A 352 -36.36 13.29 7.71
C LYS A 352 -36.16 13.49 9.21
N ARG A 353 -36.67 12.58 10.04
CA ARG A 353 -36.49 12.59 11.50
C ARG A 353 -35.03 12.53 11.95
N HIS A 354 -34.13 12.03 11.11
CA HIS A 354 -32.69 11.95 11.40
C HIS A 354 -31.88 13.10 10.77
N SER A 355 -32.49 13.90 9.89
CA SER A 355 -31.77 14.90 9.08
C SER A 355 -31.21 16.10 9.87
N GLY A 356 -31.55 16.22 11.15
CA GLY A 356 -31.00 17.24 12.04
C GLY A 356 -29.61 16.93 12.58
N PHE A 357 -29.14 15.68 12.46
CA PHE A 357 -27.82 15.28 12.94
C PHE A 357 -26.77 15.35 11.82
N SER A 358 -25.59 15.88 12.10
CA SER A 358 -24.42 15.82 11.23
C SER A 358 -23.96 14.39 10.95
N ILE A 359 -24.10 13.46 11.90
CA ILE A 359 -23.81 12.03 11.65
C ILE A 359 -24.73 11.43 10.58
N PHE A 360 -25.96 11.96 10.40
CA PHE A 360 -26.83 11.56 9.29
C PHE A 360 -26.19 11.89 7.94
N VAL A 361 -25.55 13.06 7.79
CA VAL A 361 -24.83 13.43 6.56
C VAL A 361 -23.80 12.36 6.19
N LYS A 362 -22.99 11.93 7.17
CA LYS A 362 -22.00 10.86 6.97
C LYS A 362 -22.64 9.56 6.51
N LEU A 363 -23.62 9.05 7.26
CA LEU A 363 -24.25 7.76 7.01
C LEU A 363 -25.01 7.74 5.68
N PHE A 364 -25.77 8.81 5.41
CA PHE A 364 -26.55 8.97 4.20
C PHE A 364 -25.65 9.05 2.96
N VAL A 365 -24.63 9.92 2.97
CA VAL A 365 -23.69 10.06 1.84
C VAL A 365 -22.96 8.75 1.56
N HIS A 366 -22.45 8.06 2.59
CA HIS A 366 -21.76 6.78 2.40
C HIS A 366 -22.70 5.76 1.75
N LYS A 367 -23.95 5.67 2.23
CA LYS A 367 -24.91 4.72 1.66
C LYS A 367 -25.33 5.08 0.24
N ILE A 368 -25.47 6.37 -0.10
CA ILE A 368 -25.72 6.82 -1.49
C ILE A 368 -24.55 6.42 -2.40
N LEU A 369 -23.31 6.61 -1.98
CA LEU A 369 -22.12 6.17 -2.74
C LEU A 369 -22.10 4.65 -2.90
N ASP A 370 -22.44 3.89 -1.85
CA ASP A 370 -22.54 2.43 -1.95
C ASP A 370 -23.64 1.99 -2.94
N GLN A 371 -24.81 2.64 -2.92
CA GLN A 371 -25.87 2.33 -3.89
C GLN A 371 -25.50 2.78 -5.31
N GLY A 372 -24.78 3.88 -5.47
CA GLY A 372 -24.20 4.29 -6.75
C GLY A 372 -23.30 3.19 -7.32
N ARG A 373 -22.44 2.61 -6.48
CA ARG A 373 -21.55 1.52 -6.89
C ARG A 373 -22.28 0.21 -7.16
N LEU A 374 -23.27 -0.16 -6.34
CA LEU A 374 -23.92 -1.47 -6.41
C LEU A 374 -25.12 -1.50 -7.36
N GLN A 375 -26.05 -0.56 -7.18
CA GLN A 375 -27.34 -0.55 -7.88
C GLN A 375 -27.26 0.28 -9.16
N VAL A 376 -26.70 1.50 -9.10
CA VAL A 376 -26.64 2.36 -10.28
C VAL A 376 -25.72 1.78 -11.35
N THR A 377 -24.58 1.21 -10.97
CA THR A 377 -23.73 0.45 -11.90
C THR A 377 -24.51 -0.64 -12.65
N LYS A 378 -25.32 -1.44 -11.95
CA LYS A 378 -26.10 -2.54 -12.56
C LYS A 378 -27.29 -2.04 -13.36
N HIS A 379 -27.92 -0.97 -12.89
CA HIS A 379 -29.12 -0.38 -13.47
C HIS A 379 -28.92 1.13 -13.61
N PRO A 380 -28.22 1.61 -14.67
CA PRO A 380 -27.78 2.99 -14.75
C PRO A 380 -28.90 4.01 -14.55
N LYS A 381 -30.08 3.79 -15.12
CA LYS A 381 -31.23 4.69 -14.97
C LYS A 381 -31.69 4.90 -13.51
N SER A 382 -31.34 4.01 -12.58
CA SER A 382 -31.64 4.18 -11.16
C SER A 382 -30.93 5.39 -10.53
N TYR A 383 -29.90 5.97 -11.18
CA TYR A 383 -29.27 7.21 -10.71
C TYR A 383 -30.30 8.32 -10.48
N ILE A 384 -31.39 8.36 -11.25
CA ILE A 384 -32.45 9.37 -11.16
C ILE A 384 -33.09 9.35 -9.77
N ALA A 385 -33.47 8.16 -9.29
CA ALA A 385 -34.13 8.00 -8.01
C ALA A 385 -33.19 8.36 -6.84
N TYR A 386 -31.94 7.89 -6.88
CA TYR A 386 -30.94 8.24 -5.86
C TYR A 386 -30.60 9.73 -5.86
N SER A 387 -30.52 10.35 -7.03
CA SER A 387 -30.28 11.79 -7.16
C SER A 387 -31.46 12.60 -6.61
N TYR A 388 -32.69 12.16 -6.87
CA TYR A 388 -33.89 12.79 -6.33
C TYR A 388 -33.90 12.71 -4.80
N ILE A 389 -33.69 11.51 -4.23
CA ILE A 389 -33.63 11.33 -2.77
C ILE A 389 -32.54 12.18 -2.16
N PHE A 390 -31.33 12.22 -2.74
CA PHE A 390 -30.28 13.12 -2.28
C PHE A 390 -30.74 14.58 -2.30
N CYS A 391 -31.41 15.00 -3.38
CA CYS A 391 -31.92 16.36 -3.50
C CYS A 391 -32.99 16.72 -2.45
N THR A 392 -33.75 15.75 -1.94
CA THR A 392 -34.73 16.01 -0.86
C THR A 392 -34.08 16.31 0.49
N PHE A 393 -32.81 15.91 0.68
CA PHE A 393 -31.99 16.22 1.86
C PHE A 393 -30.87 17.21 1.57
N TYR A 394 -30.93 17.89 0.42
CA TYR A 394 -29.83 18.72 -0.05
C TYR A 394 -29.49 19.83 0.94
N SER A 395 -28.24 19.86 1.36
CA SER A 395 -27.62 21.01 2.01
C SER A 395 -26.24 21.24 1.39
N ARG A 396 -25.73 22.47 1.50
CA ARG A 396 -24.35 22.77 1.06
C ARG A 396 -23.34 21.88 1.78
N GLU A 397 -23.57 21.62 3.07
CA GLU A 397 -22.74 20.76 3.89
C GLU A 397 -22.70 19.31 3.36
N MET A 398 -23.89 18.75 3.08
CA MET A 398 -24.00 17.39 2.53
C MET A 398 -23.36 17.28 1.15
N MET A 399 -23.53 18.29 0.29
CA MET A 399 -22.93 18.32 -1.04
C MET A 399 -21.39 18.43 -0.98
N ASN A 400 -20.85 19.22 -0.05
CA ASN A 400 -19.40 19.29 0.21
C ASN A 400 -18.87 17.92 0.65
N TYR A 401 -19.51 17.31 1.65
CA TYR A 401 -19.10 16.00 2.16
C TYR A 401 -19.19 14.92 1.06
N PHE A 402 -20.26 14.94 0.27
CA PHE A 402 -20.45 14.03 -0.87
C PHE A 402 -19.33 14.16 -1.89
N ARG A 403 -18.92 15.38 -2.28
CA ARG A 403 -17.83 15.61 -3.23
C ARG A 403 -16.49 15.13 -2.71
N ILE A 404 -16.15 15.46 -1.45
CA ILE A 404 -14.92 14.98 -0.81
C ILE A 404 -14.88 13.45 -0.88
N LYS A 405 -15.95 12.77 -0.44
CA LYS A 405 -16.01 11.32 -0.43
C LYS A 405 -16.04 10.71 -1.83
N LEU A 406 -16.74 11.31 -2.78
CA LEU A 406 -16.81 10.86 -4.17
C LEU A 406 -15.44 10.95 -4.83
N PHE A 407 -14.76 12.08 -4.74
CA PHE A 407 -13.51 12.32 -5.48
C PHE A 407 -12.32 11.58 -4.88
N THR A 408 -12.34 11.27 -3.57
CA THR A 408 -11.32 10.44 -2.92
C THR A 408 -11.73 8.96 -2.83
N LEU A 409 -12.79 8.54 -3.52
CA LEU A 409 -13.29 7.17 -3.44
C LEU A 409 -12.35 6.21 -4.16
N ASN A 410 -11.67 5.34 -3.41
CA ASN A 410 -10.86 4.26 -3.97
C ASN A 410 -11.71 3.01 -4.24
N ALA A 411 -12.54 3.06 -5.28
CA ALA A 411 -13.37 1.94 -5.70
C ALA A 411 -13.62 1.95 -7.21
N GLU A 412 -13.78 0.76 -7.80
CA GLU A 412 -14.27 0.58 -9.15
C GLU A 412 -15.52 -0.32 -9.15
N PRO A 413 -16.45 -0.14 -10.10
CA PRO A 413 -16.47 0.91 -11.12
C PRO A 413 -16.96 2.27 -10.58
N LEU A 414 -16.56 3.36 -11.23
CA LEU A 414 -16.88 4.73 -10.80
C LEU A 414 -18.13 5.33 -11.46
N TYR A 415 -18.51 4.87 -12.66
CA TYR A 415 -19.57 5.53 -13.42
C TYR A 415 -20.92 5.56 -12.71
N GLY A 416 -21.25 4.55 -11.90
CA GLY A 416 -22.50 4.52 -11.13
C GLY A 416 -22.58 5.61 -10.07
N VAL A 417 -21.50 5.84 -9.30
CA VAL A 417 -21.45 6.92 -8.29
C VAL A 417 -21.42 8.31 -8.91
N TYR A 418 -20.69 8.48 -10.02
CA TYR A 418 -20.67 9.73 -10.77
C TYR A 418 -22.01 10.01 -11.46
N SER A 419 -22.74 8.99 -11.92
CA SER A 419 -24.08 9.17 -12.48
C SER A 419 -25.04 9.76 -11.45
N THR A 420 -24.96 9.33 -10.17
CA THR A 420 -25.73 9.96 -9.08
C THR A 420 -25.32 11.42 -8.87
N TYR A 421 -24.02 11.72 -8.85
CA TYR A 421 -23.53 13.11 -8.78
C TYR A 421 -24.07 13.99 -9.91
N PHE A 422 -24.00 13.50 -11.15
CA PHE A 422 -24.48 14.22 -12.32
C PHE A 422 -26.00 14.40 -12.29
N GLY A 423 -26.75 13.39 -11.84
CA GLY A 423 -28.18 13.53 -11.62
C GLY A 423 -28.52 14.61 -10.58
N ILE A 424 -27.73 14.72 -9.49
CA ILE A 424 -27.90 15.80 -8.50
C ILE A 424 -27.67 17.17 -9.15
N LEU A 425 -26.59 17.34 -9.92
CA LEU A 425 -26.31 18.61 -10.61
C LEU A 425 -27.43 18.97 -11.60
N LYS A 426 -27.98 17.98 -12.30
CA LYS A 426 -29.10 18.16 -13.24
C LYS A 426 -30.38 18.61 -12.54
N LEU A 427 -30.76 17.91 -11.46
CA LEU A 427 -31.96 18.25 -10.69
C LEU A 427 -31.86 19.63 -10.03
N LYS A 428 -30.65 20.02 -9.59
CA LYS A 428 -30.39 21.35 -9.01
C LYS A 428 -30.12 22.44 -10.06
N GLN A 429 -30.14 22.11 -11.35
CA GLN A 429 -29.80 23.04 -12.45
C GLN A 429 -28.47 23.76 -12.23
N ASN A 430 -27.48 23.06 -11.66
CA ASN A 430 -26.19 23.66 -11.28
C ASN A 430 -25.20 23.64 -12.46
N VAL A 431 -25.51 24.47 -13.46
CA VAL A 431 -24.75 24.62 -14.71
C VAL A 431 -23.30 25.00 -14.44
N LYS A 432 -23.05 25.92 -13.49
CA LYS A 432 -21.71 26.40 -13.16
C LYS A 432 -20.80 25.29 -12.64
N GLU A 433 -21.31 24.43 -11.77
CA GLU A 433 -20.54 23.30 -11.24
C GLU A 433 -20.36 22.19 -12.26
N ALA A 434 -21.38 21.88 -13.06
CA ALA A 434 -21.26 20.92 -14.15
C ALA A 434 -20.19 21.35 -15.17
N HIS A 435 -20.18 22.63 -15.58
CA HIS A 435 -19.15 23.19 -16.45
C HIS A 435 -17.75 23.13 -15.81
N ALA A 436 -17.62 23.58 -14.56
CA ALA A 436 -16.33 23.55 -13.85
C ALA A 436 -15.78 22.12 -13.70
N PHE A 437 -16.65 21.15 -13.44
CA PHE A 437 -16.28 19.74 -13.36
C PHE A 437 -15.68 19.25 -14.66
N ILE A 438 -16.39 19.42 -15.79
CA ILE A 438 -15.90 18.86 -17.07
C ILE A 438 -14.67 19.60 -17.58
N ALA A 439 -14.60 20.93 -17.43
CA ALA A 439 -13.41 21.70 -17.77
C ALA A 439 -12.18 21.27 -16.96
N SER A 440 -12.38 20.91 -15.68
CA SER A 440 -11.31 20.37 -14.84
C SER A 440 -10.81 19.01 -15.32
N VAL A 441 -11.72 18.11 -15.72
CA VAL A 441 -11.36 16.77 -16.19
C VAL A 441 -10.67 16.83 -17.56
N THR A 442 -11.14 17.69 -18.47
CA THR A 442 -10.55 17.85 -19.81
C THR A 442 -9.21 18.59 -19.79
N GLY A 443 -8.94 19.38 -18.75
CA GLY A 443 -7.66 20.06 -18.52
C GLY A 443 -6.61 19.18 -17.85
N ALA A 444 -6.97 17.99 -17.35
CA ALA A 444 -6.05 17.05 -16.72
C ALA A 444 -5.62 15.93 -17.68
N CYS A 445 -4.52 15.23 -17.37
CA CYS A 445 -4.14 14.03 -18.10
C CYS A 445 -5.17 12.93 -17.83
N PRO A 446 -5.87 12.39 -18.84
CA PRO A 446 -6.92 11.40 -18.60
C PRO A 446 -6.34 10.09 -18.07
N SER A 447 -7.03 9.50 -17.09
CA SER A 447 -6.84 8.10 -16.68
C SER A 447 -7.83 7.20 -17.42
N ARG A 448 -7.64 5.87 -17.32
CA ARG A 448 -8.62 4.88 -17.82
C ARG A 448 -10.05 5.18 -17.33
N LEU A 449 -10.21 5.52 -16.06
CA LEU A 449 -11.52 5.81 -15.45
C LEU A 449 -12.12 7.16 -15.90
N SER A 450 -11.28 8.08 -16.40
CA SER A 450 -11.73 9.41 -16.86
C SER A 450 -12.66 9.29 -18.07
N GLY A 451 -12.38 8.36 -19.00
CA GLY A 451 -13.23 8.12 -20.16
C GLY A 451 -14.65 7.71 -19.78
N GLU A 452 -14.79 6.72 -18.91
CA GLU A 452 -16.10 6.25 -18.43
C GLU A 452 -16.88 7.39 -17.76
N VAL A 453 -16.23 8.18 -16.91
CA VAL A 453 -16.88 9.29 -16.22
C VAL A 453 -17.34 10.38 -17.21
N VAL A 454 -16.53 10.73 -18.21
CA VAL A 454 -16.90 11.72 -19.25
C VAL A 454 -18.04 11.22 -20.14
N GLU A 455 -18.05 9.94 -20.51
CA GLU A 455 -19.15 9.34 -21.27
C GLU A 455 -20.50 9.52 -20.55
N TRP A 456 -20.54 9.22 -19.25
CA TRP A 456 -21.75 9.37 -18.45
C TRP A 456 -22.09 10.83 -18.15
N PHE A 457 -21.10 11.70 -18.01
CA PHE A 457 -21.30 13.14 -17.90
C PHE A 457 -22.05 13.69 -19.11
N LEU A 458 -21.57 13.40 -20.33
CA LEU A 458 -22.20 13.86 -21.57
C LEU A 458 -23.62 13.31 -21.71
N THR A 459 -23.82 12.04 -21.35
CA THR A 459 -25.14 11.38 -21.39
C THR A 459 -26.16 12.06 -20.47
N ILE A 460 -25.76 12.45 -19.25
CA ILE A 460 -26.70 12.96 -18.23
C ILE A 460 -26.85 14.48 -18.32
N LEU A 461 -25.73 15.20 -18.46
CA LEU A 461 -25.64 16.66 -18.36
C LEU A 461 -25.39 17.35 -19.71
N GLY A 462 -25.00 16.63 -20.76
CA GLY A 462 -24.63 17.22 -22.04
C GLY A 462 -25.72 18.10 -22.65
N SER A 463 -26.96 17.60 -22.71
CA SER A 463 -28.09 18.40 -23.23
C SER A 463 -28.39 19.64 -22.38
N MET A 464 -28.27 19.52 -21.04
CA MET A 464 -28.47 20.66 -20.15
C MET A 464 -27.43 21.76 -20.41
N LEU A 465 -26.16 21.41 -20.61
CA LEU A 465 -25.10 22.38 -20.89
C LEU A 465 -25.21 22.95 -22.30
N ALA A 466 -25.49 22.11 -23.29
CA ALA A 466 -25.75 22.53 -24.67
C ALA A 466 -26.85 23.60 -24.74
N THR A 467 -27.94 23.44 -23.98
CA THR A 467 -29.03 24.42 -23.95
C THR A 467 -28.70 25.66 -23.12
N LYS A 468 -27.98 25.53 -21.99
CA LYS A 468 -27.81 26.62 -21.02
C LYS A 468 -26.58 27.49 -21.26
N ILE A 469 -25.50 26.92 -21.79
CA ILE A 469 -24.21 27.59 -22.05
C ILE A 469 -23.61 27.07 -23.38
N PRO A 470 -24.29 27.27 -24.52
CA PRO A 470 -23.92 26.64 -25.79
C PRO A 470 -22.50 26.97 -26.26
N ALA A 471 -22.03 28.21 -26.05
CA ALA A 471 -20.71 28.66 -26.48
C ALA A 471 -19.60 27.96 -25.67
N GLU A 472 -19.68 28.01 -24.35
CA GLU A 472 -18.73 27.36 -23.44
C GLU A 472 -18.80 25.83 -23.56
N PHE A 473 -19.99 25.27 -23.77
CA PHE A 473 -20.13 23.83 -23.98
C PHE A 473 -19.50 23.37 -25.31
N SER A 474 -19.56 24.19 -26.36
CA SER A 474 -18.84 23.92 -27.62
C SER A 474 -17.33 23.90 -27.42
N GLU A 475 -16.78 24.77 -26.58
CA GLU A 475 -15.36 24.75 -26.17
C GLU A 475 -15.02 23.47 -25.40
N VAL A 476 -15.88 23.05 -24.47
CA VAL A 476 -15.70 21.79 -23.74
C VAL A 476 -15.67 20.61 -24.71
N CYS A 477 -16.58 20.53 -25.69
CA CYS A 477 -16.56 19.44 -26.67
C CYS A 477 -15.29 19.44 -27.53
N ARG A 478 -14.80 20.62 -27.94
CA ARG A 478 -13.51 20.76 -28.63
C ARG A 478 -12.35 20.28 -27.75
N ALA A 479 -12.34 20.64 -26.47
CA ALA A 479 -11.32 20.21 -25.51
C ALA A 479 -11.34 18.68 -25.30
N ILE A 480 -12.53 18.05 -25.22
CA ILE A 480 -12.65 16.59 -25.14
C ILE A 480 -12.00 15.93 -26.37
N GLU A 481 -12.36 16.40 -27.56
CA GLU A 481 -11.86 15.84 -28.83
C GLU A 481 -10.34 16.01 -28.97
N HIS A 482 -9.82 17.21 -28.67
CA HIS A 482 -8.41 17.52 -28.84
C HIS A 482 -7.54 16.92 -27.73
N ASN A 483 -7.94 17.04 -26.46
CA ASN A 483 -7.06 16.73 -25.32
C ASN A 483 -7.27 15.33 -24.74
N MET A 484 -8.46 14.74 -24.87
CA MET A 484 -8.79 13.47 -24.20
C MET A 484 -8.85 12.27 -25.15
N LEU A 485 -9.60 12.35 -26.25
CA LEU A 485 -9.96 11.16 -27.05
C LEU A 485 -8.76 10.33 -27.53
N HIS A 486 -7.70 10.99 -28.00
CA HIS A 486 -6.52 10.31 -28.53
C HIS A 486 -5.70 9.60 -27.43
N ARG A 487 -5.83 10.05 -26.16
CA ARG A 487 -5.10 9.55 -24.99
C ARG A 487 -5.86 8.46 -24.22
N LEU A 488 -7.12 8.20 -24.54
CA LEU A 488 -7.90 7.14 -23.89
C LEU A 488 -7.44 5.75 -24.37
N GLU A 489 -7.12 4.88 -23.43
CA GLU A 489 -6.76 3.48 -23.71
C GLU A 489 -7.93 2.69 -24.33
N ASN A 490 -9.16 2.94 -23.85
CA ASN A 490 -10.36 2.25 -24.33
C ASN A 490 -10.95 2.94 -25.57
N ARG A 491 -10.60 2.43 -26.76
CA ARG A 491 -11.07 2.96 -28.06
C ARG A 491 -12.59 2.93 -28.22
N ALA A 492 -13.27 1.90 -27.72
CA ALA A 492 -14.72 1.83 -27.79
C ALA A 492 -15.39 2.94 -26.96
N CYS A 493 -14.83 3.27 -25.79
CA CYS A 493 -15.28 4.41 -24.99
C CYS A 493 -15.02 5.74 -25.72
N ALA A 494 -13.84 5.91 -26.33
CA ALA A 494 -13.51 7.10 -27.10
C ALA A 494 -14.50 7.35 -28.26
N GLU A 495 -14.87 6.31 -29.02
CA GLU A 495 -15.87 6.43 -30.10
C GLU A 495 -17.27 6.80 -29.59
N ARG A 496 -17.70 6.25 -28.45
CA ARG A 496 -18.97 6.64 -27.84
C ARG A 496 -18.96 8.10 -27.38
N ILE A 497 -17.87 8.56 -26.77
CA ILE A 497 -17.70 9.96 -26.39
C ILE A 497 -17.74 10.85 -27.64
N LYS A 498 -17.01 10.50 -28.71
CA LYS A 498 -16.98 11.24 -29.98
C LYS A 498 -18.37 11.33 -30.63
N SER A 499 -19.12 10.23 -30.61
CA SER A 499 -20.50 10.20 -31.11
C SER A 499 -21.41 11.11 -30.28
N ALA A 500 -21.29 11.06 -28.95
CA ALA A 500 -22.05 11.90 -28.04
C ALA A 500 -21.72 13.39 -28.22
N THR A 501 -20.45 13.79 -28.31
CA THR A 501 -20.06 15.20 -28.55
C THR A 501 -20.58 15.69 -29.90
N SER A 502 -20.46 14.90 -30.96
CA SER A 502 -20.97 15.24 -32.29
C SER A 502 -22.48 15.44 -32.30
N SER A 503 -23.22 14.55 -31.63
CA SER A 503 -24.67 14.66 -31.50
C SER A 503 -25.08 15.92 -30.75
N LEU A 504 -24.42 16.22 -29.63
CA LEU A 504 -24.73 17.40 -28.82
C LEU A 504 -24.35 18.71 -29.51
N LYS A 505 -23.24 18.76 -30.28
CA LYS A 505 -22.89 19.93 -31.10
C LYS A 505 -23.96 20.25 -32.14
N ARG A 506 -24.53 19.23 -32.79
CA ARG A 506 -25.64 19.42 -33.74
C ARG A 506 -26.92 19.95 -33.09
N ALA A 507 -27.12 19.69 -31.79
CA ALA A 507 -28.26 20.23 -31.05
C ALA A 507 -28.06 21.68 -30.57
N VAL A 508 -26.83 22.20 -30.64
CA VAL A 508 -26.50 23.61 -30.32
C VAL A 508 -26.63 24.51 -31.55
N GLN A 509 -26.46 23.96 -32.75
CA GLN A 509 -26.68 24.62 -34.04
C GLN A 509 -28.17 24.69 -34.35
#